data_AF-A0A920EB86-F1
#
_entry.id   AF-A0A920EB86-F1
#
_cell.length_a   1.000
_cell.length_b   1.000
_cell.length_c   1.000
_cell.angle_alpha   90.00
_cell.angle_beta   90.00
_cell.angle_gamma   90.00
#
_symmetry.space_group_name_H-M   'P 1'
#
loop_
_entity.id
_entity.type
_entity.pdbx_description
1 polymer ?
#
loop_
_entity_poly.entity_id
_entity_poly.type
_entity_poly.pdbx_seq_one_letter_code
_entity_poly.pdbx_strand_id
1 'polypeptide(L)'
;MPVGNPDPSIDKVRDYLISLKGFNEFFGNLLIERRANPTEDIISDVATAEVNDEELNDAEMLSMLQQFLVAGNETTTKLLTNLIHRLAVDSELEDKLRSNPDLIDNFIEEGLRYEAPVGGLFRMARRYASE
;
A
#
# COMPACT_ATOMS: atom_id res chain seq x y z
N MET A 1 11.45 6.77 10.31
CA MET A 1 11.22 6.53 11.75
C MET A 1 10.06 5.56 11.87
N PRO A 2 10.12 4.51 12.70
CA PRO A 2 9.00 3.60 12.87
C PRO A 2 7.78 4.41 13.34
N VAL A 3 6.72 4.37 12.54
CA VAL A 3 5.47 5.08 12.84
C VAL A 3 4.95 4.56 14.19
N GLY A 4 4.72 5.45 15.15
CA GLY A 4 4.13 5.09 16.45
C GLY A 4 5.10 4.69 17.57
N ASN A 5 6.43 4.68 17.37
CA ASN A 5 7.39 4.57 18.49
C ASN A 5 8.32 5.79 18.54
N PRO A 6 8.12 6.73 19.49
CA PRO A 6 8.92 7.94 19.58
C PRO A 6 10.35 7.71 20.07
N ASP A 7 10.65 6.56 20.66
CA ASP A 7 11.99 6.21 21.17
C ASP A 7 12.38 4.77 20.78
N PRO A 8 12.82 4.54 19.53
CA PRO A 8 13.26 3.23 19.08
C PRO A 8 14.63 2.86 19.67
N SER A 9 14.78 1.59 20.09
CA SER A 9 16.08 1.06 20.50
C SER A 9 17.10 1.15 19.35
N ILE A 10 18.38 1.21 19.69
CA ILE A 10 19.48 1.26 18.71
C ILE A 10 19.39 0.09 17.71
N ASP A 11 19.07 -1.12 18.17
CA ASP A 11 18.89 -2.27 17.29
C ASP A 11 17.77 -2.04 16.27
N LYS A 12 16.61 -1.50 16.68
CA LYS A 12 15.52 -1.19 15.75
C LYS A 12 15.91 -0.12 14.73
N VAL A 13 16.67 0.89 15.15
CA VAL A 13 17.18 1.91 14.23
C VAL A 13 18.16 1.29 13.23
N ARG A 14 19.09 0.46 13.69
CA ARG A 14 20.04 -0.26 12.83
C ARG A 14 19.32 -1.13 11.81
N ASP A 15 18.36 -1.94 12.26
CA ASP A 15 17.64 -2.86 11.39
C ASP A 15 16.83 -2.11 10.33
N TYR A 16 16.19 -0.99 10.71
CA TYR A 16 15.51 -0.10 9.77
C TYR A 16 16.46 0.47 8.71
N LEU A 17 17.66 0.93 9.10
CA LEU A 17 18.66 1.44 8.16
C LEU A 17 19.16 0.36 7.20
N ILE A 18 19.33 -0.88 7.68
CA ILE A 18 19.67 -2.04 6.84
C ILE A 18 18.56 -2.30 5.83
N SER A 19 17.30 -2.32 6.26
CA SER A 19 16.16 -2.51 5.35
C SER A 19 16.02 -1.39 4.33
N LEU A 20 16.19 -0.12 4.74
CA LEU A 20 16.17 1.03 3.82
C LEU A 20 17.28 0.92 2.77
N LYS A 21 18.49 0.56 3.19
CA LYS A 21 19.60 0.37 2.26
C LYS A 21 19.28 -0.73 1.25
N GLY A 22 18.81 -1.90 1.72
CA GLY A 22 18.45 -3.00 0.84
C GLY A 22 17.32 -2.66 -0.14
N PHE A 23 16.30 -1.92 0.33
CA PHE A 23 15.23 -1.41 -0.53
C PHE A 23 15.78 -0.50 -1.64
N ASN A 24 16.58 0.50 -1.28
CA ASN A 24 17.15 1.44 -2.23
C ASN A 24 18.07 0.75 -3.26
N GLU A 25 18.91 -0.19 -2.81
CA GLU A 25 19.81 -0.92 -3.71
C GLU A 25 19.02 -1.81 -4.68
N PHE A 26 18.01 -2.52 -4.20
CA PHE A 26 17.19 -3.39 -5.05
C PHE A 26 16.39 -2.58 -6.08
N PHE A 27 15.57 -1.63 -5.61
CA PHE A 27 14.68 -0.88 -6.50
C PHE A 27 15.43 0.15 -7.34
N GLY A 28 16.53 0.73 -6.85
CA GLY A 28 17.35 1.64 -7.66
C GLY A 28 17.94 0.93 -8.88
N ASN A 29 18.51 -0.27 -8.69
CA ASN A 29 19.02 -1.07 -9.81
C ASN A 29 17.91 -1.48 -10.78
N LEU A 30 16.74 -1.87 -10.25
CA LEU A 30 15.61 -2.29 -11.06
C LEU A 30 15.00 -1.11 -11.86
N LEU A 31 14.94 0.09 -11.28
CA LEU A 31 14.51 1.31 -11.98
C LEU A 31 15.45 1.65 -13.14
N ILE A 32 16.76 1.55 -12.94
CA ILE A 32 17.76 1.75 -14.01
C ILE A 32 17.52 0.73 -15.14
N GLU A 33 17.33 -0.54 -14.79
CA GLU A 33 17.04 -1.60 -15.76
C GLU A 33 15.76 -1.31 -16.55
N ARG A 34 14.66 -0.98 -15.85
CA ARG A 34 13.34 -0.73 -16.44
C ARG A 34 13.27 0.55 -17.26
N ARG A 35 14.06 1.58 -16.91
CA ARG A 35 14.21 2.79 -17.74
C ARG A 35 14.93 2.47 -19.05
N ALA A 36 15.96 1.63 -19.02
CA ALA A 36 16.69 1.22 -20.22
C ALA A 36 15.94 0.19 -21.07
N ASN A 37 15.19 -0.71 -20.42
CA ASN A 37 14.43 -1.80 -21.05
C ASN A 37 13.04 -1.91 -20.42
N PRO A 38 12.08 -1.06 -20.82
CA PRO A 38 10.73 -1.07 -20.27
C PRO A 38 10.01 -2.41 -20.51
N THR A 39 9.21 -2.81 -19.53
CA THR A 39 8.33 -3.99 -19.54
C THR A 39 6.90 -3.58 -19.21
N GLU A 40 5.95 -4.51 -19.33
CA GLU A 40 4.55 -4.27 -18.93
C GLU A 40 4.38 -4.45 -17.41
N ASP A 41 4.95 -3.52 -16.63
CA ASP A 41 4.78 -3.48 -15.17
C ASP A 41 4.79 -2.05 -14.61
N ILE A 42 4.25 -1.91 -13.40
CA ILE A 42 4.16 -0.62 -12.70
C ILE A 42 5.54 0.02 -12.42
N ILE A 43 6.61 -0.77 -12.43
CA ILE A 43 7.96 -0.27 -12.18
C ILE A 43 8.46 0.45 -13.43
N SER A 44 8.16 -0.06 -14.62
CA SER A 44 8.39 0.62 -15.90
C SER A 44 7.57 1.89 -16.01
N ASP A 45 6.29 1.84 -15.59
CA ASP A 45 5.43 3.03 -15.56
C ASP A 45 6.06 4.13 -14.70
N VAL A 46 6.59 3.81 -13.52
CA VAL A 46 7.30 4.76 -12.66
C VAL A 46 8.65 5.20 -13.25
N ALA A 47 9.42 4.26 -13.80
CA ALA A 47 10.76 4.51 -14.32
C ALA A 47 10.78 5.46 -15.53
N THR A 48 9.67 5.50 -16.27
CA THR A 48 9.48 6.30 -17.49
C THR A 48 8.44 7.41 -17.34
N ALA A 49 7.92 7.61 -16.12
CA ALA A 49 6.93 8.64 -15.85
C ALA A 49 7.51 10.05 -16.00
N GLU A 50 6.71 10.92 -16.62
CA GLU A 50 6.96 12.35 -16.72
C GLU A 50 5.81 13.13 -16.07
N VAL A 51 6.15 14.18 -15.30
CA VAL A 51 5.19 15.07 -14.66
C VAL A 51 5.57 16.51 -15.01
N ASN A 52 4.65 17.24 -15.66
CA ASN A 52 4.92 18.59 -16.19
C ASN A 52 6.14 18.63 -17.14
N ASP A 53 6.24 17.64 -18.05
CA ASP A 53 7.33 17.49 -19.02
C ASP A 53 8.72 17.26 -18.38
N GLU A 54 8.77 16.88 -17.09
CA GLU A 54 10.00 16.51 -16.38
C GLU A 54 9.94 15.04 -15.92
N GLU A 55 11.02 14.29 -16.17
CA GLU A 55 11.18 12.94 -15.63
C GLU A 55 11.26 12.97 -14.10
N LEU A 56 10.70 11.94 -13.46
CA LEU A 56 10.92 11.72 -12.03
C LEU A 56 12.40 11.47 -11.73
N ASN A 57 12.89 12.09 -10.66
CA ASN A 57 14.22 11.80 -10.14
C ASN A 57 14.22 10.51 -9.30
N ASP A 58 15.41 9.97 -9.02
CA ASP A 58 15.59 8.71 -8.28
C ASP A 58 14.87 8.70 -6.92
N ALA A 59 14.90 9.81 -6.19
CA ALA A 59 14.27 9.89 -4.88
C ALA A 59 12.74 9.87 -4.99
N GLU A 60 12.16 10.51 -6.01
CA GLU A 60 10.74 10.49 -6.29
C GLU A 60 10.26 9.10 -6.70
N MET A 61 10.97 8.45 -7.62
CA MET A 61 10.65 7.08 -8.05
C MET A 61 10.71 6.09 -6.89
N LEU A 62 11.78 6.11 -6.09
CA LEU A 62 11.92 5.25 -4.90
C LEU A 62 10.82 5.55 -3.87
N SER A 63 10.46 6.82 -3.68
CA SER A 63 9.38 7.20 -2.78
C SER A 63 8.02 6.64 -3.24
N MET A 64 7.72 6.71 -4.53
CA MET A 64 6.49 6.14 -5.11
C MET A 64 6.45 4.61 -4.94
N LEU A 65 7.54 3.90 -5.24
CA LEU A 65 7.61 2.45 -5.05
C LEU A 65 7.43 2.07 -3.57
N GLN A 66 7.97 2.87 -2.65
CA GLN A 66 7.75 2.67 -1.23
C GLN A 66 6.26 2.86 -0.86
N GLN A 67 5.58 3.86 -1.43
CA GLN A 67 4.14 4.06 -1.22
C GLN A 67 3.33 2.88 -1.74
N PHE A 68 3.63 2.34 -2.93
CA PHE A 68 2.92 1.17 -3.46
C PHE A 68 3.09 -0.06 -2.58
N LEU A 69 4.31 -0.31 -2.10
CA LEU A 69 4.59 -1.44 -1.23
C LEU A 69 3.83 -1.35 0.10
N VAL A 70 3.76 -0.16 0.70
CA VAL A 70 3.06 0.03 1.99
C VAL A 70 1.54 0.05 1.78
N ALA A 71 1.05 0.85 0.83
CA ALA A 71 -0.37 1.10 0.66
C ALA A 71 -1.12 -0.11 0.11
N GLY A 72 -0.50 -0.91 -0.77
CA GLY A 72 -1.14 -2.06 -1.41
C GLY A 72 -1.05 -3.37 -0.63
N ASN A 73 -0.02 -3.53 0.22
CA ASN A 73 0.26 -4.81 0.86
C ASN A 73 -0.60 -5.01 2.13
N GLU A 74 -0.47 -4.12 3.11
CA GLU A 74 -1.12 -4.32 4.42
C GLU A 74 -2.64 -4.18 4.33
N THR A 75 -3.15 -3.22 3.55
CA THR A 75 -4.59 -2.94 3.45
C THR A 75 -5.34 -4.09 2.78
N THR A 76 -4.84 -4.57 1.64
CA THR A 76 -5.43 -5.69 0.88
C THR A 76 -5.36 -6.99 1.67
N THR A 77 -4.19 -7.27 2.29
CA THR A 77 -4.03 -8.46 3.14
C THR A 77 -5.04 -8.45 4.28
N LYS A 78 -5.22 -7.29 4.92
CA LYS A 78 -6.16 -7.14 6.04
C LYS A 78 -7.62 -7.29 5.60
N LEU A 79 -8.00 -6.69 4.47
CA LEU A 79 -9.35 -6.88 3.91
C LEU A 79 -9.61 -8.35 3.60
N LEU A 80 -8.70 -9.02 2.89
CA LEU A 80 -8.87 -10.44 2.56
C LEU A 80 -8.96 -11.32 3.81
N THR A 81 -8.13 -11.05 4.81
CA THR A 81 -8.17 -11.76 6.10
C THR A 81 -9.53 -11.59 6.78
N ASN A 82 -10.05 -10.37 6.80
CA ASN A 82 -11.34 -10.00 7.36
C ASN A 82 -12.51 -10.70 6.64
N LEU A 83 -12.52 -10.65 5.30
CA LEU A 83 -13.53 -11.32 4.47
C LEU A 83 -13.52 -12.84 4.70
N ILE A 84 -12.34 -13.48 4.68
CA ILE A 84 -12.22 -14.93 4.90
C ILE A 84 -12.67 -15.29 6.31
N HIS A 85 -12.25 -14.52 7.32
CA HIS A 85 -12.70 -14.72 8.69
C HIS A 85 -14.23 -14.64 8.78
N ARG A 86 -14.86 -13.66 8.12
CA ARG A 86 -16.31 -13.50 8.12
C ARG A 86 -17.02 -14.73 7.54
N LEU A 87 -16.51 -15.28 6.44
CA LEU A 87 -17.05 -16.52 5.86
C LEU A 87 -16.84 -17.73 6.78
N ALA A 88 -15.70 -17.81 7.46
CA ALA A 88 -15.39 -18.92 8.36
C ALA A 88 -16.28 -18.98 9.61
N VAL A 89 -16.83 -17.84 10.04
CA VAL A 89 -17.68 -17.76 11.24
C VAL A 89 -19.18 -17.65 10.95
N ASP A 90 -19.57 -17.52 9.67
CA ASP A 90 -20.95 -17.31 9.22
C ASP A 90 -21.27 -18.24 8.04
N SER A 91 -21.69 -19.48 8.36
CA SER A 91 -21.95 -20.52 7.36
C SER A 91 -23.14 -20.19 6.44
N GLU A 92 -24.13 -19.43 6.93
CA GLU A 92 -25.26 -19.00 6.10
C GLU A 92 -24.80 -18.00 5.03
N LEU A 93 -23.93 -17.07 5.40
CA LEU A 93 -23.31 -16.15 4.44
C LEU A 93 -22.44 -16.89 3.42
N GLU A 94 -21.66 -17.87 3.86
CA GLU A 94 -20.86 -18.71 2.97
C GLU A 94 -21.74 -19.46 1.94
N ASP A 95 -22.78 -20.15 2.40
CA ASP A 95 -23.72 -20.89 1.55
C ASP A 95 -24.44 -19.96 0.56
N LYS A 96 -24.80 -18.76 1.00
CA LYS A 96 -25.43 -17.75 0.16
C LYS A 96 -24.51 -17.28 -0.98
N LEU A 97 -23.24 -17.02 -0.70
CA LEU A 97 -22.28 -16.64 -1.75
C LEU A 97 -21.93 -17.80 -2.67
N ARG A 98 -21.85 -19.03 -2.15
CA ARG A 98 -21.60 -20.24 -2.94
C ARG A 98 -22.75 -20.55 -3.90
N SER A 99 -23.98 -20.33 -3.47
CA SER A 99 -25.18 -20.53 -4.30
C SER A 99 -25.46 -19.39 -5.27
N ASN A 100 -24.93 -18.18 -5.01
CA ASN A 100 -25.07 -17.03 -5.89
C ASN A 100 -23.78 -16.17 -5.95
N PRO A 101 -22.83 -16.51 -6.84
CA PRO A 101 -21.57 -15.77 -7.00
C PRO A 101 -21.72 -14.30 -7.43
N ASP A 102 -22.86 -13.90 -7.99
CA ASP A 102 -23.13 -12.50 -8.37
C ASP A 102 -23.19 -11.56 -7.14
N LEU A 103 -23.21 -12.12 -5.93
CA LEU A 103 -23.16 -11.37 -4.67
C LEU A 103 -21.74 -11.07 -4.17
N ILE A 104 -20.69 -11.61 -4.79
CA ILE A 104 -19.31 -11.46 -4.34
C ILE A 104 -18.89 -9.98 -4.33
N ASP A 105 -19.23 -9.22 -5.38
CA ASP A 105 -18.89 -7.79 -5.45
C ASP A 105 -19.52 -7.00 -4.29
N ASN A 106 -20.81 -7.25 -4.02
CA ASN A 106 -21.51 -6.65 -2.88
C ASN A 106 -20.89 -7.06 -1.54
N PHE A 107 -20.43 -8.30 -1.41
CA PHE A 107 -19.78 -8.79 -0.20
C PHE A 107 -18.42 -8.10 0.04
N ILE A 108 -17.64 -7.86 -1.01
CA ILE A 108 -16.38 -7.11 -0.92
C ILE A 108 -16.64 -5.68 -0.47
N GLU A 109 -17.60 -4.99 -1.10
CA GLU A 109 -17.98 -3.62 -0.74
C GLU A 109 -18.51 -3.54 0.72
N GLU A 110 -19.29 -4.52 1.14
CA GLU A 110 -19.78 -4.59 2.51
C GLU A 110 -18.66 -4.87 3.51
N GLY A 111 -17.67 -5.68 3.15
CA GLY A 111 -16.46 -5.88 3.95
C GLY A 111 -15.62 -4.61 4.06
N LEU A 112 -15.47 -3.85 2.98
CA LEU A 112 -14.81 -2.53 3.00
C LEU A 112 -15.52 -1.55 3.94
N ARG A 113 -16.86 -1.58 3.97
CA ARG A 113 -17.68 -0.74 4.85
C ARG A 113 -17.61 -1.18 6.32
N TYR A 114 -17.71 -2.48 6.57
CA TYR A 114 -17.86 -3.04 7.92
C TYR A 114 -16.51 -3.17 8.65
N GLU A 115 -15.47 -3.63 7.94
CA GLU A 115 -14.14 -3.90 8.47
C GLU A 115 -13.06 -3.19 7.67
N ALA A 116 -13.22 -1.87 7.54
CA ALA A 116 -12.29 -0.98 6.83
C ALA A 116 -10.83 -1.21 7.27
N PRO A 117 -9.89 -1.54 6.35
CA PRO A 117 -8.50 -1.80 6.70
C PRO A 117 -7.79 -0.59 7.35
N VAL A 118 -8.18 0.62 6.93
CA VAL A 118 -7.64 1.91 7.39
C VAL A 118 -8.68 2.63 8.24
N GLY A 119 -8.40 2.83 9.52
CA GLY A 119 -9.34 3.45 10.47
C GLY A 119 -9.47 4.97 10.36
N GLY A 120 -8.62 5.64 9.58
CA GLY A 120 -8.67 7.08 9.37
C GLY A 120 -7.32 7.67 8.95
N LEU A 121 -7.34 8.91 8.47
CA LEU A 121 -6.15 9.66 8.09
C LEU A 121 -6.12 10.98 8.82
N PHE A 122 -4.93 11.42 9.24
CA PHE A 122 -4.75 12.72 9.88
C PHE A 122 -4.91 13.86 8.87
N ARG A 123 -5.42 15.00 9.34
CA ARG A 123 -5.51 16.26 8.59
C ARG A 123 -5.07 17.40 9.49
N MET A 124 -4.37 18.37 8.92
CA MET A 124 -3.96 19.59 9.60
C MET A 124 -4.71 20.77 8.99
N ALA A 125 -5.40 21.55 9.82
CA ALA A 125 -6.07 22.76 9.38
C ALA A 125 -5.01 23.81 8.96
N ARG A 126 -5.14 24.36 7.75
CA ARG A 126 -4.20 25.39 7.25
C ARG A 126 -4.52 26.80 7.76
N ARG A 127 -5.74 27.02 8.24
CA ARG A 127 -6.25 28.27 8.80
C ARG A 127 -7.44 27.96 9.72
N TYR A 128 -7.84 28.93 10.54
CA TYR A 128 -9.05 28.82 11.34
C TYR A 128 -10.28 28.79 10.43
N ALA A 129 -11.34 28.11 10.88
CA ALA A 129 -12.60 28.03 10.14
C ALA A 129 -13.35 29.38 10.07
N SER A 130 -12.91 30.38 10.85
CA SER A 130 -13.51 31.71 10.96
C SER A 130 -12.92 32.76 10.01
N GLU A 131 -11.94 32.39 9.16
CA GLU A 131 -11.35 33.24 8.11
C GLU A 131 -11.77 32.80 6.70
#